data_AF-A0A6V7M393-F1
#
_entry.id   AF-A0A6V7M393-F1
#
_cell.length_a   1.000
_cell.length_b   1.000
_cell.length_c   1.000
_cell.angle_alpha   90.00
_cell.angle_beta   90.00
_cell.angle_gamma   90.00
#
_symmetry.space_group_name_H-M   'P 1'
#
loop_
_entity.id
_entity.type
_entity.pdbx_description
1 polymer ?
#
loop_
_entity_poly.entity_id
_entity_poly.type
_entity_poly.pdbx_seq_one_letter_code
_entity_poly.pdbx_strand_id
1 'polypeptide(L)'
;PFPRDRSLQYSYYGDIKAGLIEPAAYASQFTISGKFYVKPDGSDPQYPNAFIVALAGVKTGLYNGLANHYERTDTELDIPDAAKAIETPFLLVYNDDGK
;
A
#
# COMPACT_ATOMS: atom_id res chain seq x y z
N PRO A 1 -11.32 16.13 3.63
CA PRO A 1 -10.08 16.92 3.80
C PRO A 1 -9.08 16.21 4.72
N PHE A 2 -7.82 16.08 4.30
CA PHE A 2 -6.76 15.51 5.15
C PHE A 2 -6.37 16.49 6.27
N PRO A 3 -6.21 16.04 7.53
CA PRO A 3 -5.80 16.90 8.63
C PRO A 3 -4.37 17.44 8.40
N ARG A 4 -4.17 18.73 8.68
CA ARG A 4 -2.89 19.43 8.47
C ARG A 4 -2.05 19.59 9.74
N ASP A 5 -2.65 19.29 10.89
CA ASP A 5 -2.05 19.45 12.23
C ASP A 5 -1.34 18.18 12.74
N ARG A 6 -1.50 17.06 12.05
CA ARG A 6 -1.00 15.75 12.49
C ARG A 6 -0.61 14.86 11.32
N SER A 7 0.28 13.92 11.58
CA SER A 7 0.55 12.81 10.68
C SER A 7 -0.50 11.72 10.85
N LEU A 8 -0.77 10.97 9.78
CA LEU A 8 -1.67 9.84 9.77
C LEU A 8 -0.89 8.58 9.45
N GLN A 9 -1.35 7.46 10.02
CA GLN A 9 -0.81 6.14 9.76
C GLN A 9 -1.97 5.19 9.49
N TYR A 10 -1.91 4.53 8.33
CA TYR A 10 -2.89 3.53 7.91
C TYR A 10 -2.21 2.16 7.85
N SER A 11 -2.97 1.10 8.14
CA SER A 11 -2.54 -0.24 7.76
C SER A 11 -2.92 -0.46 6.30
N TYR A 12 -1.93 -0.79 5.47
CA TYR A 12 -2.12 -1.05 4.05
C TYR A 12 -2.08 -2.55 3.79
N TYR A 13 -3.01 -3.02 2.96
CA TYR A 13 -3.06 -4.38 2.46
C TYR A 13 -3.63 -4.33 1.04
N GLY A 14 -2.94 -4.95 0.10
CA GLY A 14 -3.42 -5.15 -1.26
C GLY A 14 -3.02 -6.53 -1.75
N ASP A 15 -3.87 -7.15 -2.55
CA ASP A 15 -3.60 -8.44 -3.15
C ASP A 15 -4.08 -8.52 -4.60
N ILE A 16 -3.41 -9.39 -5.36
CA ILE A 16 -3.76 -9.73 -6.73
C ILE A 16 -3.88 -11.24 -6.80
N LYS A 17 -5.00 -11.72 -7.34
CA LYS A 17 -5.28 -13.14 -7.58
C LYS A 17 -5.42 -13.38 -9.08
N ALA A 18 -4.66 -14.34 -9.60
CA ALA A 18 -4.75 -14.79 -10.98
C ALA A 18 -5.15 -16.28 -10.99
N GLY A 19 -6.31 -16.61 -11.56
CA GLY A 19 -6.83 -17.97 -11.55
C GLY A 19 -8.28 -18.09 -12.02
N LEU A 20 -8.79 -19.31 -11.99
CA LEU A 20 -10.21 -19.58 -12.25
C LEU A 20 -11.00 -19.34 -10.96
N ILE A 21 -12.11 -18.59 -11.06
CA ILE A 21 -12.96 -18.29 -9.90
C ILE A 21 -13.83 -19.51 -9.55
N GLU A 22 -14.24 -20.31 -10.54
CA GLU A 22 -15.06 -21.54 -10.39
C GLU A 22 -14.67 -22.59 -11.44
N PRO A 23 -14.88 -23.91 -11.20
CA PRO A 23 -15.51 -24.55 -10.03
C PRO A 23 -14.53 -24.94 -8.91
N ALA A 24 -13.23 -24.73 -9.09
CA ALA A 24 -12.23 -24.85 -8.05
C ALA A 24 -11.37 -23.58 -8.09
N ALA A 25 -11.40 -22.79 -7.02
CA ALA A 25 -10.73 -21.50 -6.91
C ALA A 25 -9.21 -21.70 -6.73
N TYR A 26 -8.55 -22.28 -7.72
CA TYR A 26 -7.10 -22.33 -7.77
C TYR A 26 -6.59 -21.01 -8.33
N ALA A 27 -5.83 -20.28 -7.52
CA ALA A 27 -5.23 -19.03 -7.92
C ALA A 27 -3.78 -18.92 -7.44
N SER A 28 -3.00 -18.20 -8.24
CA SER A 28 -1.77 -17.57 -7.81
C SER A 28 -2.13 -16.22 -7.18
N GLN A 29 -1.85 -16.08 -5.89
CA GLN A 29 -2.07 -14.86 -5.12
C GLN A 29 -0.73 -14.23 -4.76
N PHE A 30 -0.60 -12.94 -5.02
CA PHE A 30 0.49 -12.10 -4.52
C PHE A 30 -0.11 -11.02 -3.62
N THR A 31 0.48 -10.82 -2.44
CA THR A 31 0.05 -9.79 -1.48
C THR A 31 1.17 -8.80 -1.20
N ILE A 32 0.77 -7.60 -0.84
CA ILE A 32 1.63 -6.57 -0.27
C ILE A 32 0.94 -5.97 0.96
N SER A 33 1.68 -5.83 2.05
CA SER A 33 1.18 -5.23 3.28
C SER A 33 2.22 -4.27 3.87
N GLY A 34 1.77 -3.35 4.72
CA GLY A 34 2.66 -2.41 5.40
C GLY A 34 1.93 -1.32 6.16
N LYS A 35 2.67 -0.29 6.57
CA LYS A 35 2.12 0.93 7.20
C LYS A 35 2.28 2.11 6.26
N PHE A 36 1.16 2.71 5.86
CA PHE A 36 1.17 3.89 5.00
C PHE A 36 1.12 5.15 5.86
N TYR A 37 2.19 5.92 5.83
CA TYR A 37 2.36 7.16 6.55
C TYR A 37 2.04 8.35 5.65
N VAL A 38 1.29 9.30 6.18
CA VAL A 38 0.95 10.55 5.49
C VAL A 38 1.26 11.70 6.42
N LYS A 39 2.16 12.59 6.00
CA LYS A 39 2.55 13.78 6.74
C LYS A 39 2.27 15.03 5.90
N PRO A 40 1.52 16.01 6.41
CA PRO A 40 1.35 17.30 5.74
C PRO A 40 2.70 17.97 5.49
N ASP A 41 2.87 18.52 4.29
CA ASP A 41 3.99 19.39 3.95
C ASP A 41 3.50 20.84 3.79
N GLY A 42 4.09 21.73 4.57
CA GLY A 42 3.78 23.17 4.58
C GLY A 42 4.95 24.02 4.11
N SER A 43 5.92 23.42 3.43
CA SER A 43 7.14 24.09 2.98
C SER A 43 6.89 25.12 1.88
N ASP A 44 5.95 24.84 0.97
CA ASP A 44 5.58 25.72 -0.14
C ASP A 44 4.11 26.18 -0.04
N PRO A 45 3.84 27.48 0.16
CA PRO A 45 2.49 28.04 0.18
C PRO A 45 1.69 27.85 -1.12
N GLN A 46 2.35 27.62 -2.26
CA GLN A 46 1.67 27.36 -3.55
C GLN A 46 0.98 26.01 -3.57
N TYR A 47 1.41 25.06 -2.72
CA TYR A 47 0.89 23.71 -2.65
C TYR A 47 0.31 23.41 -1.26
N PRO A 48 -0.83 24.02 -0.90
CA PRO A 48 -1.41 23.87 0.44
C PRO A 48 -1.91 22.44 0.73
N ASN A 49 -2.02 21.59 -0.29
CA ASN A 49 -2.42 20.19 -0.20
C ASN A 49 -1.25 19.26 -0.58
N ALA A 50 -0.03 19.62 -0.17
CA ALA A 50 1.16 18.80 -0.29
C ALA A 50 1.30 17.86 0.92
N PHE A 51 1.70 16.62 0.67
CA PHE A 51 1.92 15.60 1.68
C PHE A 51 3.16 14.77 1.34
N ILE A 52 4.01 14.53 2.33
CA ILE A 52 5.04 13.50 2.24
C ILE A 52 4.42 12.18 2.66
N VAL A 53 4.47 11.19 1.77
CA VAL A 53 3.90 9.87 2.00
C VAL A 53 4.96 8.78 1.90
N ALA A 54 4.80 7.70 2.65
CA ALA A 54 5.69 6.54 2.60
C ALA A 54 4.94 5.27 3.00
N LEU A 55 5.22 4.17 2.32
CA LEU A 55 4.81 2.85 2.76
C LEU A 55 6.00 2.19 3.45
N ALA A 56 5.91 1.85 4.73
CA ALA A 56 7.04 1.31 5.48
C ALA A 56 6.70 -0.02 6.18
N GLY A 57 7.75 -0.82 6.41
CA GLY A 57 7.61 -2.17 6.94
C GLY A 57 6.91 -3.09 5.95
N VAL A 58 7.26 -2.95 4.67
CA VAL A 58 6.60 -3.65 3.58
C VAL A 58 6.94 -5.13 3.62
N LYS A 59 5.89 -5.94 3.54
CA LYS A 59 5.98 -7.38 3.41
C LYS A 59 5.20 -7.85 2.20
N THR A 60 5.61 -8.98 1.66
CA THR A 60 4.95 -9.62 0.52
C THR A 60 4.67 -11.08 0.79
N GLY A 61 3.51 -11.54 0.36
CA GLY A 61 3.13 -12.95 0.40
C GLY A 61 2.98 -13.51 -1.01
N LEU A 62 3.32 -14.78 -1.19
CA LEU A 62 3.04 -15.54 -2.40
C LEU A 62 2.35 -16.84 -2.00
N TYR A 63 1.20 -17.10 -2.61
CA TYR A 63 0.45 -18.32 -2.39
C TYR A 63 -0.04 -18.88 -3.72
N ASN A 64 0.10 -20.19 -3.90
CA ASN A 64 -0.42 -20.91 -5.06
C ASN A 64 -1.22 -22.10 -4.56
N GLY A 65 -2.52 -22.11 -4.85
CA GLY A 65 -3.38 -23.18 -4.35
C GLY A 65 -4.84 -22.79 -4.37
N LEU A 66 -5.62 -23.49 -3.56
CA LEU A 66 -7.02 -23.15 -3.32
C LEU A 66 -7.07 -21.83 -2.54
N ALA A 67 -7.56 -20.78 -3.17
CA ALA A 67 -7.70 -19.46 -2.57
C ALA A 67 -9.11 -18.96 -2.79
N ASN A 68 -9.86 -18.79 -1.72
CA ASN A 68 -11.14 -18.08 -1.82
C ASN A 68 -10.88 -16.60 -2.14
N HIS A 69 -11.79 -15.96 -2.88
CA HIS A 69 -11.62 -14.55 -3.26
C HIS A 69 -11.48 -13.60 -2.06
N TYR A 70 -12.02 -13.97 -0.88
CA TYR A 70 -11.94 -13.20 0.37
C TYR A 70 -10.75 -13.57 1.28
N GLU A 71 -10.01 -14.64 0.99
CA GLU A 71 -8.92 -15.08 1.85
C GLU A 71 -7.66 -14.23 1.66
N ARG A 72 -7.07 -13.84 2.79
CA ARG A 72 -5.74 -13.24 2.82
C ARG A 72 -4.69 -14.35 2.82
N THR A 73 -3.53 -14.07 2.24
CA THR A 73 -2.39 -14.96 2.37
C THR A 73 -1.88 -14.97 3.82
N ASP A 74 -1.73 -16.17 4.38
CA ASP A 74 -1.34 -16.35 5.79
C ASP A 74 0.15 -16.08 6.05
N THR A 75 1.00 -16.12 5.01
CA THR A 75 2.46 -16.00 5.14
C THR A 75 2.97 -14.81 4.33
N GLU A 76 3.57 -13.85 5.03
CA GLU A 76 4.24 -12.69 4.44
C GLU A 76 5.70 -12.65 4.88
N LEU A 77 6.58 -12.32 3.95
CA LEU A 77 8.01 -12.20 4.15
C LEU A 77 8.45 -10.76 3.91
N ASP A 78 9.54 -10.36 4.55
CA ASP A 78 10.16 -9.07 4.29
C ASP A 78 10.63 -8.99 2.83
N ILE A 79 10.52 -7.80 2.23
CA ILE A 79 10.95 -7.59 0.85
C ILE A 79 12.48 -7.61 0.72
N PRO A 80 13.02 -8.04 -0.43
CA PRO A 80 14.46 -7.99 -0.68
C PRO A 80 14.96 -6.55 -0.72
N ASP A 81 16.26 -6.34 -0.44
CA ASP A 81 16.86 -5.00 -0.37
C ASP A 81 16.65 -4.18 -1.65
N ALA A 82 16.73 -4.81 -2.83
CA ALA A 82 16.47 -4.16 -4.10
C ALA A 82 15.04 -3.59 -4.23
N ALA A 83 14.07 -4.18 -3.52
CA ALA A 83 12.68 -3.74 -3.52
C ALA A 83 12.38 -2.68 -2.44
N LYS A 84 13.28 -2.43 -1.48
CA LYS A 84 13.11 -1.40 -0.44
C LYS A 84 12.95 0.01 -0.99
N ALA A 85 13.27 0.22 -2.27
CA ALA A 85 12.95 1.46 -2.98
C ALA A 85 11.46 1.84 -2.84
N ILE A 86 10.54 0.87 -2.75
CA ILE A 86 9.10 1.12 -2.54
C ILE A 86 8.80 1.82 -1.21
N GLU A 87 9.71 1.72 -0.24
CA GLU A 87 9.57 2.37 1.07
C GLU A 87 10.10 3.81 1.08
N THR A 88 10.65 4.28 -0.04
CA THR A 88 11.18 5.64 -0.15
C THR A 88 10.05 6.65 -0.07
N PRO A 89 10.10 7.62 0.87
CA PRO A 89 9.10 8.67 0.93
C PRO A 89 9.07 9.51 -0.35
N PHE A 90 7.88 9.92 -0.77
CA PHE A 90 7.69 10.81 -1.91
C PHE A 90 6.65 11.89 -1.64
N LEU A 91 6.73 12.98 -2.40
CA LEU A 91 5.78 14.09 -2.32
C LEU A 91 4.55 13.77 -3.16
N LEU A 92 3.38 13.96 -2.56
CA LEU A 92 2.11 13.87 -3.22
C LEU A 92 1.38 15.21 -3.07
N VAL A 93 0.99 15.80 -4.19
CA VAL A 93 0.32 17.11 -4.24
C VAL A 93 -1.06 16.90 -4.84
N TYR A 94 -2.09 17.27 -4.08
CA TYR A 94 -3.46 17.26 -4.57
C TYR A 94 -3.90 18.66 -5.00
N ASN A 95 -4.72 18.74 -6.03
CA ASN A 95 -5.50 19.94 -6.29
C ASN A 95 -6.73 20.02 -5.35
N ASP A 96 -7.51 21.09 -5.44
CA ASP A 96 -8.68 21.29 -4.57
C ASP A 96 -9.81 20.26 -4.79
N ASP A 97 -9.81 19.57 -5.93
CA ASP A 97 -10.72 18.46 -6.24
C ASP A 97 -10.21 17.10 -5.74
N GLY A 98 -9.06 17.06 -5.06
CA GLY A 98 -8.43 15.83 -4.59
C GLY A 98 -7.79 14.97 -5.68
N LYS A 99 -7.45 15.57 -6.83
CA LYS A 99 -6.71 14.93 -7.94
C LYS A 99 -5.23 15.19 -7.85
#